data_AF-A0A243CVH0-F1
#
_entry.id   AF-A0A243CVH0-F1
#
_cell.length_a   1.000
_cell.length_b   1.000
_cell.length_c   1.000
_cell.angle_alpha   90.00
_cell.angle_beta   90.00
_cell.angle_gamma   90.00
#
_symmetry.space_group_name_H-M   'P 1'
#
loop_
_entity.id
_entity.type
_entity.pdbx_description
1 polymer ?
#
loop_
_entity_poly.entity_id
_entity_poly.type
_entity_poly.pdbx_seq_one_letter_code
_entity_poly.pdbx_strand_id
1 'polypeptide(L)'
;MKRIVTATVRNQSGVLNRITGVMTRRHFNIESISVGHTESSDISRMTIVVHVENEQQVEQLIKQLHKQIDVLKVSDITEEAMIARELALIKVATSVARAELYSLIEPFRAAVIDVGKDSIVVQVTGTQEKVEALIELLRPYGLKEIARTGVTAFTRSMKKQDKQVMLIQ
;
A
#
# COMPACT_ATOMS: atom_id res chain seq x y z
N MET A 1 -1.16 6.11 -15.69
CA MET A 1 -0.25 5.08 -15.16
C MET A 1 -0.21 5.11 -13.65
N LYS A 2 -0.08 3.94 -13.01
CA LYS A 2 0.03 3.77 -11.55
C LYS A 2 1.46 4.02 -11.09
N ARG A 3 1.66 4.80 -10.03
CA ARG A 3 2.97 5.08 -9.41
C ARG A 3 2.92 4.77 -7.91
N ILE A 4 4.03 4.28 -7.37
CA ILE A 4 4.22 4.02 -5.94
C ILE A 4 5.31 4.96 -5.43
N VAL A 5 4.90 5.95 -4.64
CA VAL A 5 5.78 6.95 -4.04
C VAL A 5 5.90 6.67 -2.55
N THR A 6 7.13 6.66 -2.05
CA THR A 6 7.39 6.59 -0.61
C THR A 6 7.86 7.94 -0.10
N ALA A 7 7.39 8.32 1.07
CA ALA A 7 7.85 9.51 1.77
C ALA A 7 8.24 9.15 3.21
N THR A 8 9.40 9.63 3.66
CA THR A 8 9.80 9.61 5.06
C THR A 8 9.58 11.01 5.61
N VAL A 9 8.79 11.14 6.65
CA VAL A 9 8.32 12.43 7.18
C VAL A 9 8.46 12.48 8.69
N ARG A 10 8.51 13.68 9.27
CA ARG A 10 8.38 13.84 10.72
C ARG A 10 6.98 13.42 11.16
N ASN A 11 6.90 12.72 12.28
CA ASN A 11 5.63 12.31 12.86
C ASN A 11 5.08 13.44 13.75
N GLN A 12 4.46 14.43 13.11
CA GLN A 12 3.89 15.59 13.79
C GLN A 12 2.48 15.89 13.31
N SER A 13 1.72 16.60 14.15
CA SER A 13 0.36 16.99 13.82
C SER A 13 0.30 17.81 12.52
N GLY A 14 -0.68 17.48 11.68
CA GLY A 14 -0.94 18.16 10.41
C GLY A 14 -0.02 17.76 9.24
N VAL A 15 1.01 16.94 9.44
CA VAL A 15 1.90 16.49 8.34
C VAL A 15 1.09 15.73 7.28
N LEU A 16 0.26 14.76 7.69
CA LEU A 16 -0.60 14.02 6.78
C LEU A 16 -1.49 14.96 5.94
N ASN A 17 -2.15 15.93 6.58
CA ASN A 17 -3.02 16.90 5.91
C ASN A 17 -2.26 17.80 4.92
N ARG A 18 -1.01 18.18 5.24
CA ARG A 18 -0.18 18.96 4.30
C ARG A 18 0.16 18.13 3.07
N ILE A 19 0.54 16.87 3.25
CA ILE A 19 0.90 15.95 2.17
C ILE A 19 -0.31 15.67 1.28
N THR A 20 -1.45 15.29 1.84
CA THR A 20 -2.68 15.06 1.07
C THR A 20 -3.19 16.34 0.43
N GLY A 21 -3.05 17.49 1.10
CA GLY A 21 -3.41 18.80 0.53
C GLY A 21 -2.58 19.19 -0.70
N VAL A 22 -1.30 18.81 -0.77
CA VAL A 22 -0.47 18.96 -1.99
C VAL A 22 -1.07 18.15 -3.14
N MET A 23 -1.52 16.92 -2.85
CA MET A 23 -2.12 16.03 -3.84
C MET A 23 -3.43 16.59 -4.39
N THR A 24 -4.34 17.00 -3.49
CA THR A 24 -5.65 17.55 -3.84
C THR A 24 -5.55 18.80 -4.70
N ARG A 25 -4.69 19.77 -4.35
CA ARG A 25 -4.53 21.01 -5.13
C ARG A 25 -4.04 20.79 -6.56
N ARG A 26 -3.39 19.66 -6.82
CA ARG A 26 -2.86 19.28 -8.13
C ARG A 26 -3.69 18.20 -8.81
N HIS A 27 -4.84 17.85 -8.24
CA HIS A 27 -5.78 16.86 -8.76
C HIS A 27 -5.15 15.46 -8.97
N PHE A 28 -4.19 15.09 -8.12
CA PHE A 28 -3.66 13.73 -8.13
C PHE A 28 -4.71 12.77 -7.57
N ASN A 29 -5.05 11.74 -8.35
CA ASN A 29 -5.94 10.69 -7.90
C ASN A 29 -5.17 9.68 -7.03
N ILE A 30 -5.43 9.72 -5.73
CA ILE A 30 -4.84 8.80 -4.75
C ILE A 30 -5.62 7.49 -4.78
N GLU A 31 -4.95 6.41 -5.15
CA GLU A 31 -5.49 5.05 -5.10
C GLU A 31 -5.42 4.48 -3.68
N SER A 32 -4.30 4.67 -2.99
CA SER A 32 -4.16 4.31 -1.58
C SER A 32 -3.05 5.09 -0.88
N ILE A 33 -3.18 5.26 0.44
CA ILE A 33 -2.13 5.78 1.32
C ILE A 33 -2.05 4.88 2.54
N SER A 34 -0.85 4.41 2.86
CA SER A 34 -0.53 3.84 4.17
C SER A 34 0.48 4.72 4.89
N VAL A 35 0.33 4.84 6.21
CA VAL A 35 1.25 5.60 7.07
C VAL A 35 1.44 4.83 8.36
N GLY A 36 2.68 4.72 8.81
CA GLY A 36 3.02 4.18 10.12
C GLY A 36 4.36 4.72 10.61
N HIS A 37 4.60 4.56 11.91
CA HIS A 37 5.90 4.87 12.50
C HIS A 37 6.98 3.99 11.86
N THR A 38 8.20 4.52 11.80
CA THR A 38 9.38 3.72 11.55
C THR A 38 9.91 3.14 12.87
N GLU A 39 11.13 2.62 12.86
CA GLU A 39 11.89 2.28 14.06
C GLU A 39 12.08 3.47 15.03
N SER A 40 11.89 4.70 14.55
CA SER A 40 11.92 5.92 15.34
C SER A 40 10.51 6.54 15.40
N SER A 41 9.97 6.73 16.59
CA SER A 41 8.57 7.18 16.79
C SER A 41 8.31 8.63 16.35
N ASP A 42 9.35 9.43 16.20
CA ASP A 42 9.31 10.79 15.67
C ASP A 42 9.35 10.84 14.13
N ILE A 43 9.45 9.68 13.46
CA ILE A 43 9.50 9.53 12.01
C ILE A 43 8.40 8.57 11.56
N SER A 44 7.69 8.99 10.51
CA SER A 44 6.68 8.16 9.84
C SER A 44 7.10 7.86 8.41
N ARG A 45 6.80 6.65 7.96
CA ARG A 45 6.88 6.26 6.56
C ARG A 45 5.50 6.25 5.96
N MET A 46 5.36 6.95 4.85
CA MET A 46 4.17 6.94 4.01
C MET A 46 4.47 6.17 2.72
N THR A 47 3.53 5.32 2.30
CA THR A 47 3.50 4.76 0.96
C THR A 47 2.22 5.23 0.29
N ILE A 48 2.38 5.87 -0.86
CA ILE A 48 1.32 6.54 -1.59
C ILE A 48 1.26 5.92 -2.98
N VAL A 49 0.10 5.36 -3.32
CA VAL A 49 -0.20 4.85 -4.64
C VAL A 49 -1.08 5.88 -5.35
N VAL A 50 -0.63 6.39 -6.49
CA VAL A 50 -1.33 7.40 -7.27
C VAL A 50 -1.46 7.01 -8.73
N HIS A 51 -2.52 7.47 -9.38
CA HIS A 51 -2.61 7.48 -10.83
C HIS A 51 -2.22 8.85 -11.38
N VAL A 52 -1.29 8.85 -12.33
CA VAL A 52 -0.85 10.04 -13.06
C VAL A 52 -1.04 9.83 -14.56
N GLU A 53 -1.22 10.92 -15.31
CA GLU A 53 -1.42 10.86 -16.76
C GLU A 53 -0.09 10.71 -17.51
N ASN A 54 0.99 11.32 -16.99
CA ASN A 54 2.31 11.37 -17.63
C ASN A 54 3.44 11.47 -16.59
N GLU A 55 4.70 11.28 -17.03
CA GLU A 55 5.87 11.28 -16.13
C GLU A 55 6.13 12.67 -15.50
N GLN A 56 5.79 13.74 -16.22
CA GLN A 56 5.97 15.10 -15.72
C GLN A 56 5.13 15.36 -14.45
N GLN A 57 3.93 14.78 -14.38
CA GLN A 57 3.06 14.84 -13.21
C GLN A 57 3.69 14.19 -11.98
N VAL A 58 4.34 13.02 -12.11
CA VAL A 58 5.00 12.38 -10.96
C VAL A 58 6.26 13.13 -10.53
N GLU A 59 7.05 13.65 -11.48
CA GLU A 59 8.18 14.52 -11.13
C GLU A 59 7.72 15.77 -10.37
N GLN A 60 6.65 16.41 -10.85
CA GLN A 60 6.09 17.57 -10.19
C GLN A 60 5.63 17.21 -8.78
N LEU A 61 4.95 16.08 -8.62
CA LEU A 61 4.52 15.59 -7.32
C LEU A 61 5.70 15.44 -6.36
N ILE A 62 6.74 14.71 -6.77
CA ILE A 62 7.96 14.50 -5.97
C ILE A 62 8.57 15.85 -5.58
N LYS A 63 8.71 16.77 -6.54
CA LYS A 63 9.24 18.13 -6.29
C LYS A 63 8.38 18.92 -5.29
N GLN A 64 7.05 18.79 -5.31
CA GLN A 64 6.17 19.50 -4.36
C GLN A 64 6.21 18.89 -2.96
N LEU A 65 6.30 17.56 -2.86
CA LEU A 65 6.45 16.88 -1.58
C LEU A 65 7.79 17.22 -0.93
N HIS A 66 8.89 17.27 -1.70
CA HIS A 66 10.20 17.72 -1.20
C HIS A 66 10.21 19.14 -0.64
N LYS A 67 9.29 20.02 -1.08
CA LYS A 67 9.18 21.39 -0.55
C LYS A 67 8.48 21.46 0.81
N GLN A 68 7.87 20.38 1.28
CA GLN A 68 7.23 20.36 2.59
C GLN A 68 8.31 20.23 3.68
N ILE A 69 8.27 21.14 4.66
CA ILE A 69 9.28 21.23 5.73
C ILE A 69 9.46 19.91 6.48
N ASP A 70 8.38 19.16 6.68
CA ASP A 70 8.39 17.92 7.46
C ASP A 70 8.78 16.68 6.65
N VAL A 71 9.05 16.83 5.35
CA VAL A 71 9.43 15.72 4.48
C VAL A 71 10.95 15.58 4.50
N LEU A 72 11.41 14.43 5.00
CA LEU A 72 12.83 14.08 5.10
C LEU A 72 13.35 13.45 3.80
N LYS A 73 12.52 12.64 3.14
CA LYS A 73 12.86 11.97 1.88
C LYS A 73 11.60 11.65 1.09
N VAL A 74 11.66 11.77 -0.24
CA VAL A 74 10.63 11.26 -1.16
C VAL A 74 11.31 10.48 -2.26
N SER A 75 10.75 9.34 -2.64
CA SER A 75 11.26 8.50 -3.74
C SER A 75 10.09 7.83 -4.45
N ASP A 76 10.06 7.93 -5.77
CA ASP A 76 9.23 7.09 -6.61
C ASP A 76 9.95 5.78 -6.86
N ILE A 77 9.36 4.69 -6.38
CA ILE A 77 9.96 3.35 -6.40
C ILE A 77 9.28 2.45 -7.44
N THR A 78 8.45 3.01 -8.32
CA THR A 78 7.59 2.25 -9.25
C THR A 78 8.39 1.27 -10.11
N GLU A 79 9.55 1.68 -10.62
CA GLU A 79 10.42 0.88 -11.49
C GLU A 79 11.50 0.10 -10.70
N GLU A 80 11.50 0.20 -9.37
CA GLU A 80 12.48 -0.49 -8.55
C GLU A 80 12.02 -1.92 -8.23
N ALA A 81 12.99 -2.84 -8.10
CA ALA A 81 12.71 -4.14 -7.53
C ALA A 81 12.23 -3.94 -6.08
N MET A 82 10.95 -4.18 -5.81
CA MET A 82 10.34 -3.88 -4.51
C MET A 82 9.59 -5.06 -3.89
N ILE A 83 9.25 -4.90 -2.62
CA ILE A 83 8.28 -5.70 -1.88
C ILE A 83 7.13 -4.76 -1.54
N ALA A 84 5.96 -4.99 -2.14
CA ALA A 84 4.73 -4.27 -1.86
C ALA A 84 3.69 -5.23 -1.27
N ARG A 85 3.06 -4.83 -0.17
CA ARG A 85 2.06 -5.62 0.55
C ARG A 85 0.95 -4.74 1.10
N GLU A 86 -0.25 -5.30 1.23
CA GLU A 86 -1.32 -4.73 2.04
C GLU A 86 -2.01 -5.84 2.85
N LEU A 87 -2.78 -5.42 3.85
CA LEU A 87 -3.70 -6.27 4.60
C LEU A 87 -5.14 -5.83 4.30
N ALA A 88 -6.03 -6.83 4.18
CA ALA A 88 -7.46 -6.59 4.10
C ALA A 88 -8.21 -7.48 5.10
N LEU A 89 -9.26 -6.90 5.69
CA LEU A 89 -10.30 -7.59 6.43
C LEU A 89 -11.58 -7.57 5.60
N ILE A 90 -12.15 -8.74 5.35
CA ILE A 90 -13.28 -8.94 4.46
C ILE A 90 -14.38 -9.66 5.24
N LYS A 91 -15.49 -8.97 5.49
CA LYS A 91 -16.67 -9.56 6.14
C LYS A 91 -17.59 -10.15 5.08
N VAL A 92 -17.92 -11.43 5.19
CA VAL A 92 -18.72 -12.18 4.20
C VAL A 92 -19.89 -12.87 4.88
N ALA A 93 -21.05 -12.93 4.22
CA ALA A 93 -22.21 -13.66 4.73
C ALA A 93 -21.96 -15.17 4.80
N THR A 94 -22.57 -15.84 5.78
CA THR A 94 -22.46 -17.29 5.95
C THR A 94 -23.81 -17.94 6.20
N SER A 95 -24.72 -17.81 5.24
CA SER A 95 -26.06 -18.40 5.37
C SER A 95 -26.08 -19.92 5.17
N VAL A 96 -25.19 -20.50 4.34
CA VAL A 96 -25.21 -21.96 4.06
C VAL A 96 -23.84 -22.59 3.72
N ALA A 97 -22.79 -21.82 3.41
CA ALA A 97 -21.59 -22.33 2.74
C ALA A 97 -20.28 -22.18 3.56
N ARG A 98 -20.31 -22.36 4.88
CA ARG A 98 -19.12 -22.11 5.73
C ARG A 98 -17.92 -22.95 5.31
N ALA A 99 -18.09 -24.27 5.19
CA ALA A 99 -16.99 -25.18 4.83
C ALA A 99 -16.39 -24.87 3.46
N GLU A 100 -17.24 -24.49 2.49
CA GLU A 100 -16.82 -24.06 1.16
C GLU A 100 -15.98 -22.79 1.21
N LEU A 101 -16.39 -21.79 2.01
CA LEU A 101 -15.62 -20.56 2.20
C LEU A 101 -14.23 -20.84 2.75
N TYR A 102 -14.08 -21.77 3.71
CA TYR A 102 -12.76 -22.15 4.22
C TYR A 102 -11.86 -22.72 3.12
N SER A 103 -12.37 -23.66 2.31
CA SER A 103 -11.63 -24.24 1.19
C SER A 103 -11.27 -23.20 0.12
N LEU A 104 -12.15 -22.23 -0.10
CA LEU A 104 -11.98 -21.19 -1.12
C LEU A 104 -10.91 -20.16 -0.74
N ILE A 105 -10.79 -19.82 0.55
CA ILE A 105 -9.81 -18.83 1.02
C ILE A 105 -8.42 -19.44 1.32
N GLU A 106 -8.33 -20.76 1.46
CA GLU A 106 -7.11 -21.49 1.83
C GLU A 106 -5.95 -21.29 0.82
N PRO A 107 -6.16 -21.33 -0.52
CA PRO A 107 -5.12 -21.02 -1.50
C PRO A 107 -4.55 -19.59 -1.38
N PHE A 108 -5.36 -18.66 -0.89
CA PHE A 108 -4.92 -17.28 -0.62
C PHE A 108 -4.14 -17.16 0.69
N ARG A 109 -3.96 -18.24 1.45
CA ARG A 109 -3.36 -18.22 2.79
C ARG A 109 -4.03 -17.17 3.67
N ALA A 110 -5.34 -17.01 3.49
CA ALA A 110 -6.15 -16.13 4.30
C ALA A 110 -6.64 -16.88 5.55
N ALA A 111 -7.00 -16.14 6.59
CA ALA A 111 -7.43 -16.70 7.86
C ALA A 111 -8.80 -16.15 8.24
N VAL A 112 -9.69 -16.99 8.76
CA VAL A 112 -10.91 -16.50 9.42
C VAL A 112 -10.53 -16.03 10.82
N ILE A 113 -10.76 -14.75 11.12
CA ILE A 113 -10.41 -14.12 12.40
C ILE A 113 -11.61 -13.82 13.29
N ASP A 114 -12.83 -13.91 12.75
CA ASP A 114 -14.07 -13.76 13.49
C ASP A 114 -15.18 -14.61 12.85
N VAL A 115 -16.05 -15.19 13.68
CA VAL A 115 -17.18 -16.02 13.27
C VAL A 115 -18.42 -15.54 14.00
N GLY A 116 -19.29 -14.84 13.28
CA GLY A 116 -20.62 -14.46 13.74
C GLY A 116 -21.67 -15.52 13.39
N LYS A 117 -22.94 -15.20 13.70
CA LYS A 117 -24.09 -16.04 13.35
C LYS A 117 -24.27 -16.13 11.83
N ASP A 118 -24.27 -14.98 11.17
CA ASP A 118 -24.62 -14.86 9.73
C ASP A 118 -23.46 -14.32 8.89
N SER A 119 -22.24 -14.27 9.44
CA SER A 119 -21.04 -13.84 8.72
C SER A 119 -19.75 -14.34 9.36
N ILE A 120 -18.68 -14.30 8.58
CA ILE A 120 -17.29 -14.44 9.03
C ILE A 120 -16.48 -13.21 8.62
N VAL A 121 -15.36 -12.98 9.30
CA VAL A 121 -14.34 -12.02 8.86
C VAL A 121 -13.09 -12.77 8.44
N VAL A 122 -12.68 -12.56 7.19
CA VAL A 122 -11.48 -13.13 6.59
C VAL A 122 -10.39 -12.07 6.55
N GLN A 123 -9.21 -12.40 7.09
CA GLN A 123 -7.98 -11.61 6.97
C GLN A 123 -7.13 -12.17 5.84
N VAL A 124 -6.64 -11.30 4.96
CA VAL A 124 -5.65 -11.64 3.93
C VAL A 124 -4.52 -10.61 3.92
N THR A 125 -3.29 -11.10 3.72
CA THR A 125 -2.11 -10.26 3.46
C THR A 125 -1.47 -10.70 2.16
N GLY A 126 -1.11 -9.76 1.30
CA GLY A 126 -0.68 -10.08 -0.06
C GLY A 126 -0.22 -8.89 -0.88
N THR A 127 0.09 -9.14 -2.15
CA THR A 127 0.10 -8.06 -3.14
C THR A 127 -1.32 -7.54 -3.33
N GLN A 128 -1.46 -6.35 -3.91
CA GLN A 128 -2.77 -5.77 -4.14
C GLN A 128 -3.63 -6.64 -5.07
N GLU A 129 -3.01 -7.29 -6.07
CA GLU A 129 -3.69 -8.19 -7.01
C GLU A 129 -4.22 -9.44 -6.30
N LYS A 130 -3.45 -9.98 -5.34
CA LYS A 130 -3.89 -11.13 -4.55
C LYS A 130 -5.10 -10.78 -3.67
N VAL A 131 -5.07 -9.60 -3.04
CA VAL A 131 -6.17 -9.13 -2.19
C VAL A 131 -7.42 -8.88 -3.03
N GLU A 132 -7.27 -8.20 -4.18
CA GLU A 132 -8.37 -7.94 -5.10
C GLU A 132 -9.00 -9.23 -5.64
N ALA A 133 -8.17 -10.21 -6.03
CA ALA A 133 -8.65 -11.50 -6.49
C ALA A 133 -9.46 -12.25 -5.42
N LEU A 134 -9.08 -12.16 -4.15
CA LEU A 134 -9.87 -12.76 -3.06
C LEU A 134 -11.21 -12.02 -2.86
N ILE A 135 -11.20 -10.69 -2.94
CA ILE A 135 -12.43 -9.89 -2.85
C ILE A 135 -13.40 -10.30 -3.96
N GLU A 136 -12.94 -10.38 -5.21
CA GLU A 136 -13.79 -10.79 -6.34
C GLU A 136 -14.28 -12.23 -6.21
N LEU A 137 -13.44 -13.15 -5.73
CA LEU A 137 -13.83 -14.53 -5.49
C LEU A 137 -14.91 -14.67 -4.40
N LEU A 138 -14.88 -13.81 -3.39
CA LEU A 138 -15.87 -13.78 -2.29
C LEU A 138 -17.14 -12.98 -2.64
N ARG A 139 -17.12 -12.17 -3.70
CA ARG A 139 -18.25 -11.33 -4.13
C ARG A 139 -19.57 -12.10 -4.27
N PRO A 140 -19.63 -13.30 -4.90
CA PRO A 140 -20.87 -14.08 -5.03
C PRO A 140 -21.44 -14.59 -3.70
N TYR A 141 -20.61 -14.71 -2.66
CA TYR A 141 -21.02 -15.23 -1.34
C TYR A 141 -21.62 -14.14 -0.44
N GLY A 142 -21.71 -12.90 -0.93
CA GLY A 142 -22.29 -11.78 -0.19
C GLY A 142 -21.27 -11.07 0.70
N LEU A 143 -20.41 -10.26 0.07
CA LEU A 143 -19.56 -9.30 0.78
C LEU A 143 -20.43 -8.31 1.56
N LYS A 144 -20.13 -8.14 2.85
CA LYS A 144 -20.80 -7.17 3.72
C LYS A 144 -19.96 -5.91 3.89
N GLU A 145 -18.68 -6.06 4.23
CA GLU A 145 -17.77 -4.96 4.53
C GLU A 145 -16.33 -5.31 4.16
N ILE A 146 -15.54 -4.29 3.81
CA ILE A 146 -14.11 -4.43 3.52
C ILE A 146 -13.36 -3.29 4.22
N ALA A 147 -12.27 -3.63 4.91
CA ALA A 147 -11.29 -2.66 5.39
C ALA A 147 -9.91 -3.03 4.84
N ARG A 148 -9.22 -2.07 4.21
CA ARG A 148 -7.88 -2.24 3.62
C ARG A 148 -6.91 -1.25 4.24
N THR A 149 -5.65 -1.66 4.41
CA THR A 149 -4.60 -0.78 4.94
C THR A 149 -4.01 0.16 3.88
N GLY A 150 -4.25 -0.11 2.60
CA GLY A 150 -3.42 0.42 1.52
C GLY A 150 -2.06 -0.27 1.44
N VAL A 151 -1.34 -0.01 0.36
CA VAL A 151 -0.04 -0.63 0.11
C VAL A 151 1.03 -0.02 1.02
N THR A 152 1.83 -0.87 1.67
CA THR A 152 3.15 -0.53 2.22
C THR A 152 4.23 -1.19 1.37
N ALA A 153 5.36 -0.48 1.18
CA ALA A 153 6.40 -0.97 0.30
C ALA A 153 7.82 -0.62 0.75
N PHE A 154 8.75 -1.52 0.43
CA PHE A 154 10.20 -1.31 0.52
C PHE A 154 10.88 -1.75 -0.77
N THR A 155 11.91 -1.02 -1.16
CA THR A 155 12.81 -1.45 -2.24
C THR A 155 13.67 -2.61 -1.74
N ARG A 156 13.93 -3.59 -2.61
CA ARG A 156 14.75 -4.74 -2.27
C ARG A 156 16.19 -4.30 -2.18
N SER A 157 16.89 -4.81 -1.17
CA SER A 157 18.35 -4.75 -1.09
C SER A 157 18.97 -5.69 -2.14
N MET A 158 18.84 -5.37 -3.43
CA MET A 158 19.70 -5.96 -4.44
C MET A 158 21.09 -5.37 -4.20
N LYS A 159 22.08 -6.21 -3.87
CA LYS A 159 23.48 -5.78 -3.81
C LYS A 159 23.78 -5.03 -5.11
N LYS A 160 24.04 -3.72 -5.05
CA LYS A 160 24.84 -3.08 -6.09
C LYS A 160 26.15 -3.87 -6.10
N GLN A 161 26.38 -4.70 -7.11
CA GLN A 161 27.74 -5.09 -7.41
C GLN A 161 28.48 -3.79 -7.66
N ASP A 162 29.41 -3.47 -6.77
CA ASP A 162 30.34 -2.37 -6.95
C ASP A 162 30.95 -2.54 -8.34
N LYS A 163 30.59 -1.64 -9.27
CA LYS A 163 31.45 -1.36 -10.40
C LYS A 163 32.68 -0.68 -9.81
N GLN A 164 33.59 -1.54 -9.35
CA GLN A 164 34.92 -1.19 -8.93
C GLN A 164 35.52 -0.34 -10.05
N VAL A 165 35.94 0.85 -9.65
CA VAL A 165 36.70 1.80 -10.43
C VAL A 165 37.86 1.05 -11.10
N MET A 166 37.73 0.79 -12.39
CA MET A 166 38.86 0.46 -13.25
C MET A 166 39.45 1.77 -13.73
N LEU A 167 40.08 2.49 -12.80
CA LEU A 167 41.13 3.46 -13.08
C LEU A 167 42.38 2.92 -12.41
N ILE A 168 43.12 2.10 -13.14
CA ILE A 168 44.54 1.90 -12.92
C ILE A 168 45.21 2.00 -14.30
N GLN A 169 45.92 3.12 -14.44
CA GLN A 169 47.05 3.44 -15.32
C GLN A 169 46.86 3.42 -16.83
#